data_AF-A0A4S0I8X5-F1
#
_entry.id   AF-A0A4S0I8X5-F1
#
_cell.length_a   1.000
_cell.length_b   1.000
_cell.length_c   1.000
_cell.angle_alpha   90.00
_cell.angle_beta   90.00
_cell.angle_gamma   90.00
#
_symmetry.space_group_name_H-M   'P 1'
#
loop_
_entity.id
_entity.type
_entity.pdbx_description
1 polymer ?
#
loop_
_entity_poly.entity_id
_entity_poly.type
_entity_poly.pdbx_seq_one_letter_code
_entity_poly.pdbx_strand_id
1 'polypeptide(L)'
;RSGGSSLVVMAGPDGDEFPNPGVFLEVVPGRKIIFTDACTQAWEPSEKPFMTGVLTFEDEGEGKTRYIARVRHWSVADRQQHEAMGFHAGWGQCTDQL
;
A
#
# COMPACT_ATOMS: atom_id res chain seq x y z
N ARG A 1 0.63 -1.76 -13.92
CA ARG A 1 1.22 -0.69 -14.77
C ARG A 1 0.84 0.67 -14.21
N SER A 2 1.59 1.73 -14.49
CA SER A 2 1.18 3.11 -14.14
C SER A 2 -0.21 3.45 -14.71
N GLY A 3 -1.02 4.13 -13.90
CA GLY A 3 -2.42 4.44 -14.17
C GLY A 3 -3.35 3.23 -14.14
N GLY A 4 -2.89 2.05 -13.71
CA GLY A 4 -3.74 0.88 -13.53
C GLY A 4 -4.49 0.95 -12.20
N SER A 5 -5.80 0.71 -12.22
CA SER A 5 -6.60 0.53 -11.02
C SER A 5 -6.24 -0.79 -10.31
N SER A 6 -6.35 -0.81 -9.00
CA SER A 6 -6.26 -1.98 -8.13
C SER A 6 -7.46 -2.03 -7.21
N LEU A 7 -7.92 -3.24 -6.88
CA LEU A 7 -8.91 -3.45 -5.83
C LEU A 7 -8.40 -4.54 -4.90
N VAL A 8 -8.21 -4.20 -3.63
CA VAL A 8 -7.93 -5.18 -2.57
C VAL A 8 -9.16 -5.25 -1.68
N VAL A 9 -9.87 -6.38 -1.71
CA VAL A 9 -10.98 -6.64 -0.80
C VAL A 9 -10.44 -7.43 0.38
N MET A 10 -10.40 -6.79 1.55
CA MET A 10 -10.03 -7.47 2.80
C MET A 10 -11.31 -8.00 3.45
N ALA A 11 -11.31 -9.27 3.87
CA ALA A 11 -12.42 -9.85 4.60
C ALA A 11 -12.08 -9.97 6.08
N GLY A 12 -12.98 -9.53 6.96
CA GLY A 12 -12.88 -9.73 8.40
C GLY A 12 -13.11 -11.19 8.80
N PRO A 13 -12.86 -11.56 10.08
CA PRO A 13 -13.08 -12.92 10.57
C PRO A 13 -14.52 -13.41 10.40
N ASP A 14 -15.49 -12.49 10.46
CA ASP A 14 -16.92 -12.77 10.29
C ASP A 14 -17.37 -12.77 8.82
N GLY A 15 -16.45 -12.51 7.88
CA GLY A 15 -16.71 -12.47 6.44
C GLY A 15 -17.09 -11.09 5.89
N ASP A 16 -17.18 -10.06 6.74
CA ASP A 16 -17.43 -8.69 6.30
C ASP A 16 -16.34 -8.20 5.34
N GLU A 17 -16.73 -7.70 4.18
CA GLU A 17 -15.81 -7.23 3.15
C GLU A 17 -15.54 -5.72 3.24
N PHE A 18 -14.26 -5.37 3.16
CA PHE A 18 -13.76 -4.00 3.16
C PHE A 18 -13.02 -3.77 1.84
N PRO A 19 -13.67 -3.18 0.83
CA PRO A 19 -13.02 -2.88 -0.45
C PRO A 19 -12.06 -1.69 -0.32
N ASN A 20 -10.84 -1.86 -0.78
CA ASN A 20 -9.79 -0.84 -0.81
C ASN A 20 -9.38 -0.60 -2.27
N PRO A 21 -10.12 0.26 -3.00
CA PRO A 21 -9.75 0.65 -4.34
C PRO A 21 -8.51 1.56 -4.32
N GLY A 22 -7.72 1.52 -5.38
CA GLY A 22 -6.53 2.36 -5.52
C GLY A 22 -6.01 2.38 -6.94
N VAL A 23 -4.93 3.15 -7.15
CA VAL A 23 -4.26 3.27 -8.44
C VAL A 23 -2.75 3.15 -8.28
N PHE A 24 -2.10 2.46 -9.22
CA PHE A 24 -0.64 2.47 -9.35
C PHE A 24 -0.17 3.76 -10.02
N LEU A 25 0.63 4.56 -9.32
CA LEU A 25 1.25 5.77 -9.85
C LEU A 25 2.51 5.42 -10.67
N GLU A 26 3.33 4.51 -10.18
CA GLU A 26 4.55 4.06 -10.84
C GLU A 26 4.75 2.56 -10.66
N VAL A 27 5.13 1.85 -11.72
CA VAL A 27 5.52 0.44 -11.64
C VAL A 27 6.80 0.25 -12.46
N VAL A 28 7.91 0.01 -11.76
CA VAL A 28 9.19 -0.39 -12.35
C VAL A 28 9.41 -1.87 -12.02
N PRO A 29 9.32 -2.78 -13.01
CA PRO A 29 9.46 -4.21 -12.78
C PRO A 29 10.70 -4.58 -11.95
N GLY A 30 10.49 -5.36 -10.89
CA GLY A 30 11.55 -5.85 -10.01
C GLY A 30 12.26 -4.79 -9.16
N ARG A 31 11.82 -3.52 -9.17
CA ARG A 31 12.52 -2.44 -8.45
C ARG A 31 11.62 -1.54 -7.61
N LYS A 32 10.46 -1.15 -8.13
CA LYS A 32 9.65 -0.13 -7.46
C LYS A 32 8.17 -0.22 -7.81
N ILE A 33 7.32 -0.02 -6.80
CA ILE A 33 5.88 0.16 -6.96
C ILE A 33 5.47 1.38 -6.14
N ILE A 34 4.76 2.32 -6.75
CA ILE A 34 4.10 3.42 -6.08
C ILE A 34 2.60 3.30 -6.31
N PHE A 35 1.82 3.35 -5.25
CA PHE A 35 0.36 3.25 -5.30
C PHE A 35 -0.29 4.22 -4.33
N THR A 36 -1.56 4.53 -4.55
CA THR A 36 -2.33 5.41 -3.67
C THR A 36 -3.81 5.05 -3.70
N ASP A 37 -4.51 5.34 -2.61
CA ASP A 37 -5.96 5.33 -2.48
C ASP A 37 -6.59 6.70 -2.74
N ALA A 38 -5.80 7.70 -3.12
CA ALA A 38 -6.29 9.03 -3.50
C ALA A 38 -7.14 9.02 -4.78
N CYS A 39 -7.18 7.89 -5.49
CA CYS A 39 -8.10 7.65 -6.58
C CYS A 39 -8.75 6.27 -6.44
N THR A 40 -10.06 6.18 -6.64
CA THR A 40 -10.82 4.92 -6.61
C THR A 40 -10.62 4.11 -7.90
N GLN A 41 -10.41 4.81 -9.01
CA GLN A 41 -9.95 4.27 -10.28
C GLN A 41 -9.12 5.32 -11.01
N ALA A 42 -8.46 4.95 -12.11
CA ALA A 42 -7.56 5.82 -12.84
C ALA A 42 -8.12 7.24 -13.03
N TRP A 43 -7.53 8.20 -12.30
CA TRP A 43 -7.83 9.64 -12.34
C TRP A 43 -9.20 10.07 -11.80
N GLU A 44 -9.90 9.18 -11.10
CA GLU A 44 -11.10 9.53 -10.33
C GLU A 44 -10.73 9.71 -8.86
N PRO A 45 -10.79 10.94 -8.32
CA PRO A 45 -10.43 11.21 -6.93
C PRO A 45 -11.29 10.42 -5.94
N SER A 46 -10.67 9.94 -4.86
CA SER A 46 -11.42 9.41 -3.72
C SER A 46 -11.96 10.54 -2.85
N GLU A 47 -13.03 10.26 -2.10
CA GLU A 47 -13.62 11.21 -1.16
C GLU A 47 -12.65 11.57 -0.03
N LYS A 48 -11.88 10.58 0.46
CA LYS A 48 -10.89 10.75 1.52
C LYS A 48 -9.59 10.01 1.16
N PRO A 49 -8.57 10.69 0.61
CA PRO A 49 -7.25 10.09 0.43
C PRO A 49 -6.62 9.80 1.79
N PHE A 50 -6.10 8.60 2.00
CA PHE A 50 -5.45 8.23 3.26
C PHE A 50 -3.94 8.09 3.12
N MET A 51 -3.45 7.42 2.06
CA MET A 51 -2.02 7.16 1.91
C MET A 51 -1.49 7.04 0.48
N THR A 52 -0.20 7.33 0.34
CA THR A 52 0.63 6.92 -0.79
C THR A 52 1.70 5.95 -0.30
N GLY A 53 1.71 4.74 -0.87
CA GLY A 53 2.71 3.71 -0.58
C GLY A 53 3.81 3.70 -1.63
N VAL A 54 5.07 3.65 -1.19
CA VAL A 54 6.26 3.49 -2.02
C VAL A 54 6.97 2.22 -1.57
N LEU A 55 6.97 1.21 -2.43
CA LEU A 55 7.68 -0.05 -2.22
C LEU A 55 8.93 -0.04 -3.11
N THR A 56 10.09 -0.30 -2.52
CA THR A 56 11.35 -0.47 -3.24
C THR A 56 11.93 -1.84 -2.96
N PHE A 57 12.54 -2.42 -3.98
CA PHE A 57 13.17 -3.74 -3.96
C PHE A 57 14.59 -3.57 -4.48
N GLU A 58 15.58 -3.91 -3.65
CA GLU A 58 17.00 -3.86 -4.01
C GLU A 58 17.60 -5.25 -3.80
N ASP A 59 18.49 -5.67 -4.70
CA ASP A 59 19.26 -6.90 -4.52
C ASP A 59 20.30 -6.69 -3.41
N GLU A 60 20.30 -7.56 -2.41
CA GLU A 60 21.28 -7.57 -1.32
C GLU A 60 22.33 -8.68 -1.46
N GLY A 61 22.35 -9.38 -2.60
CA GLY A 61 23.20 -10.53 -2.82
C GLY A 61 22.65 -11.81 -2.16
N GLU A 62 23.28 -12.95 -2.45
CA GLU A 62 22.91 -14.26 -1.88
C GLU A 62 21.44 -14.66 -2.08
N GLY A 63 20.79 -14.14 -3.13
CA GLY A 63 19.37 -14.36 -3.40
C GLY A 63 18.43 -13.61 -2.44
N LYS A 64 18.93 -12.63 -1.68
CA LYS A 64 18.16 -11.79 -0.77
C LYS A 64 17.68 -10.51 -1.46
N THR A 65 16.53 -10.01 -1.01
CA THR A 65 15.97 -8.74 -1.47
C THR A 65 15.76 -7.82 -0.27
N ARG A 66 16.35 -6.62 -0.32
CA ARG A 66 15.98 -5.54 0.58
C ARG A 66 14.65 -4.96 0.15
N TYR A 67 13.63 -5.25 0.93
CA TYR A 67 12.31 -4.67 0.79
C TYR A 67 12.16 -3.46 1.70
N ILE A 68 11.74 -2.32 1.15
CA ILE A 68 11.39 -1.14 1.95
C ILE A 68 10.00 -0.64 1.56
N ALA A 69 9.09 -0.65 2.52
CA ALA A 69 7.81 0.04 2.43
C ALA A 69 7.90 1.42 3.10
N ARG A 70 7.63 2.48 2.33
CA ARG A 70 7.48 3.85 2.86
C ARG A 70 6.07 4.32 2.60
N VAL A 71 5.35 4.66 3.67
CA VAL A 71 3.98 5.17 3.58
C VAL A 71 3.97 6.65 3.92
N ARG A 72 3.33 7.45 3.06
CA ARG A 72 3.13 8.89 3.25
C ARG A 72 1.64 9.16 3.47
N HIS A 73 1.35 10.07 4.39
CA HIS A 73 0.00 10.49 4.75
C HIS A 73 -0.18 11.99 4.50
N TRP A 74 -1.42 12.43 4.32
CA TRP A 74 -1.75 13.83 4.08
C TRP A 74 -1.56 14.70 5.32
N SER A 75 -1.79 14.13 6.51
CA SER A 75 -1.60 14.83 7.77
C SER A 75 -0.88 13.95 8.81
N VAL A 76 -0.33 14.61 9.82
CA VAL A 76 0.23 13.93 11.00
C VAL A 76 -0.84 13.12 11.73
N ALA A 77 -2.08 13.63 11.78
CA ALA A 77 -3.20 12.93 12.41
C ALA A 77 -3.54 11.63 11.67
N ASP A 78 -3.59 11.62 10.34
CA ASP A 78 -3.84 10.40 9.55
C ASP A 78 -2.70 9.38 9.74
N ARG A 79 -1.44 9.85 9.79
CA ARG A 79 -0.29 9.00 10.09
C ARG A 79 -0.41 8.34 11.46
N GLN A 80 -0.77 9.12 12.49
CA GLN A 80 -0.97 8.62 13.86
C GLN A 80 -2.16 7.67 13.93
N GLN A 81 -3.25 7.95 13.23
CA GLN A 81 -4.40 7.06 13.13
C GLN A 81 -3.99 5.71 12.52
N HIS A 82 -3.25 5.72 11.40
CA HIS A 82 -2.81 4.49 10.74
C HIS A 82 -1.90 3.65 11.66
N GLU A 83 -0.99 4.32 12.38
CA GLU A 83 -0.11 3.68 13.35
C GLU A 83 -0.92 3.05 14.50
N ALA A 84 -1.89 3.78 15.06
CA ALA A 84 -2.77 3.30 16.13
C ALA A 84 -3.67 2.12 15.70
N MET A 85 -4.03 2.06 14.41
CA MET A 85 -4.74 0.92 13.81
C MET A 85 -3.85 -0.33 13.66
N GLY A 86 -2.57 -0.26 14.02
CA GLY A 86 -1.67 -1.41 14.03
C GLY A 86 -0.86 -1.58 12.74
N PHE A 87 -0.65 -0.52 11.96
CA PHE A 87 0.07 -0.56 10.68
C PHE A 87 1.35 -1.40 10.71
N HIS A 88 2.24 -1.16 11.69
CA HIS A 88 3.53 -1.86 11.76
C HIS A 88 3.37 -3.37 11.98
N ALA A 89 2.45 -3.77 12.87
CA ALA A 89 2.20 -5.18 13.15
C ALA A 89 1.55 -5.87 11.94
N GLY A 90 0.52 -5.25 11.36
CA GLY A 90 -0.18 -5.79 10.20
C GLY A 90 0.74 -5.90 8.97
N TRP A 91 1.53 -4.86 8.69
CA TRP A 91 2.47 -4.88 7.56
C TRP A 91 3.58 -5.91 7.77
N GLY A 92 4.12 -6.00 9.00
CA GLY A 92 5.11 -7.01 9.37
C GLY A 92 4.60 -8.43 9.14
N GLN A 93 3.37 -8.71 9.58
CA GLN A 93 2.72 -10.01 9.38
C GLN A 93 2.55 -10.36 7.89
N CYS A 94 2.21 -9.38 7.04
CA CYS A 94 2.17 -9.60 5.59
C CYS A 94 3.56 -9.92 5.03
N THR A 95 4.61 -9.24 5.49
CA THR A 95 5.97 -9.48 5.00
C THR A 95 6.56 -10.81 5.49
N ASP A 96 6.15 -11.31 6.66
CA ASP A 96 6.58 -12.62 7.17
C ASP A 96 6.01 -13.80 6.35
N GLN A 97 4.98 -13.55 5.53
CA GLN A 97 4.33 -14.55 4.67
C GLN A 97 4.88 -14.59 3.23
N LEU A 98 5.80 -13.69 2.88
CA LEU A 98 6.45 -13.62 1.55
C LEU A 98 7.65 -14.57 1.46
#